data_AF-A0A117PMN9-F1
#
_entry.id   AF-A0A117PMN9-F1
#
_cell.length_a   1.000
_cell.length_b   1.000
_cell.length_c   1.000
_cell.angle_alpha   90.00
_cell.angle_beta   90.00
_cell.angle_gamma   90.00
#
_symmetry.space_group_name_H-M   'P 1'
#
loop_
_entity.id
_entity.type
_entity.pdbx_description
1 polymer ?
#
loop_
_entity_poly.entity_id
_entity_poly.type
_entity_poly.pdbx_seq_one_letter_code
_entity_poly.pdbx_strand_id
1 'polypeptide(L)' 'MAAHEPWRMSVDGEEFEVSEPDGKPGTYHVTWLTGPDPQYGFGFTTHPPVRPGREHLEEAVREFLAQVDPDTGHIE' A
#
# COMPACT_ATOMS: atom_id res chain seq x y z
N MET A 1 8.53 -6.48 -20.71
CA MET A 1 8.35 -5.19 -20.03
C MET A 1 8.20 -5.52 -18.57
N ALA A 2 9.10 -5.06 -17.71
CA ALA A 2 9.10 -5.47 -16.30
C ALA A 2 7.82 -4.92 -15.65
N ALA A 3 6.87 -5.80 -15.37
CA ALA A 3 6.03 -5.59 -14.21
C ALA A 3 7.02 -5.31 -13.07
N HIS A 4 6.92 -4.15 -12.43
CA HIS A 4 7.69 -3.95 -11.21
C HIS A 4 7.25 -5.06 -10.27
N GLU A 5 8.14 -6.03 -10.04
CA GLU A 5 7.83 -7.19 -9.22
C GLU A 5 7.26 -6.68 -7.90
N PRO A 6 6.12 -7.23 -7.45
CA PRO A 6 5.54 -6.84 -6.19
C PRO A 6 6.61 -7.00 -5.10
N TRP A 7 6.84 -5.94 -4.34
CA TRP A 7 7.77 -5.99 -3.22
C TRP A 7 7.00 -5.96 -1.91
N ARG A 8 7.49 -6.73 -0.95
CA ARG A 8 6.92 -6.76 0.40
C ARG A 8 7.64 -5.76 1.29
N MET A 9 6.86 -5.06 2.11
CA MET A 9 7.35 -4.20 3.17
C MET A 9 6.64 -4.55 4.47
N SER A 10 7.30 -4.29 5.60
CA SER A 10 6.71 -4.44 6.92
C SER A 10 6.56 -3.07 7.56
N VAL A 11 5.35 -2.72 8.00
CA VAL A 11 5.03 -1.45 8.66
C VAL A 11 4.35 -1.79 9.98
N ASP A 12 4.87 -1.27 11.09
CA ASP A 12 4.34 -1.52 12.46
C ASP A 12 4.18 -3.00 12.87
N GLY A 13 4.90 -3.92 12.20
CA GLY A 13 4.79 -5.36 12.43
C GLY A 13 3.82 -6.08 11.49
N GLU A 14 3.22 -5.36 10.56
CA GLU A 14 2.28 -5.86 9.57
C GLU A 14 2.92 -5.93 8.19
N GLU A 15 2.59 -6.94 7.39
CA GLU A 15 3.15 -7.10 6.04
C GLU A 15 2.21 -6.53 4.98
N PHE A 16 2.80 -5.73 4.09
CA PHE A 16 2.15 -5.13 2.94
C PHE A 16 2.91 -5.49 1.67
N GLU A 17 2.16 -5.82 0.61
CA GLU A 17 2.69 -6.05 -0.72
C GLU A 17 2.37 -4.86 -1.61
N VAL A 18 3.40 -4.23 -2.17
CA VAL A 18 3.25 -3.10 -3.07
C VAL A 18 3.54 -3.54 -4.49
N SER A 19 2.58 -3.30 -5.37
CA SER A 19 2.63 -3.66 -6.79
C SER A 19 2.29 -2.46 -7.67
N GLU A 20 3.01 -2.28 -8.77
CA GLU A 20 2.72 -1.26 -9.77
C GLU A 20 2.09 -1.95 -10.99
N PRO A 21 0.78 -1.77 -11.28
CA PRO A 21 0.13 -2.39 -12.42
C PRO A 21 0.70 -1.91 -13.76
N ASP A 22 0.90 -2.85 -14.67
CA ASP A 22 1.36 -2.57 -16.04
C ASP A 22 0.41 -1.60 -16.75
N GLY A 23 0.99 -0.59 -17.40
CA GLY A 23 0.24 0.43 -18.14
C GLY A 23 -0.28 1.61 -17.31
N LYS A 24 -0.04 1.66 -16.00
CA LYS A 24 -0.39 2.81 -15.14
C LYS A 24 0.80 3.32 -14.33
N PRO A 25 1.75 4.04 -14.97
CA PRO A 25 2.90 4.60 -14.27
C PRO A 25 2.43 5.57 -13.17
N GLY A 26 2.92 5.36 -11.95
CA GLY A 26 2.56 6.15 -10.77
C GLY A 26 1.32 5.67 -10.02
N THR A 27 0.67 4.56 -10.44
CA THR A 27 -0.34 3.86 -9.63
C THR A 27 0.35 2.77 -8.81
N TYR A 28 0.16 2.76 -7.51
CA TYR A 28 0.65 1.72 -6.62
C TYR A 28 -0.53 1.04 -5.95
N HIS A 29 -0.57 -0.28 -5.97
CA HIS A 29 -1.50 -1.11 -5.21
C HIS A 29 -0.78 -1.68 -4.00
N VAL A 30 -1.29 -1.38 -2.82
CA VAL A 30 -0.81 -1.90 -1.54
C VAL A 30 -1.82 -2.91 -1.03
N THR A 31 -1.41 -4.16 -0.88
CA THR A 31 -2.22 -5.25 -0.32
C THR A 31 -1.74 -5.55 1.09
N TRP A 32 -2.63 -5.53 2.07
CA TRP A 32 -2.33 -5.88 3.46
C TRP A 32 -2.46 -7.39 3.65
N LEU A 33 -1.33 -8.06 3.89
CA LEU A 33 -1.26 -9.52 3.94
C LEU A 33 -1.55 -10.09 5.33
N THR A 34 -1.18 -9.37 6.39
CA THR A 34 -1.35 -9.79 7.79
C THR A 34 -2.61 -9.22 8.44
N GLY A 35 -3.38 -8.43 7.69
CA GLY A 35 -4.62 -7.83 8.17
C GLY A 35 -5.72 -8.87 8.43
N PRO A 36 -6.84 -8.45 9.04
CA PRO A 36 -7.99 -9.33 9.30
C PRO A 36 -8.59 -9.92 8.02
N ASP A 37 -8.42 -9.24 6.88
CA ASP A 37 -8.81 -9.73 5.58
C ASP A 37 -7.63 -9.64 4.58
N PRO A 38 -7.19 -10.77 3.97
CA PRO A 38 -6.05 -10.80 3.05
C PRO A 38 -6.34 -10.13 1.70
N GLN A 39 -7.57 -9.68 1.45
CA GLN A 39 -7.93 -8.87 0.29
C GLN A 39 -7.99 -7.37 0.61
N TYR A 40 -7.75 -6.98 1.87
CA TYR A 40 -7.74 -5.58 2.25
C TYR A 40 -6.50 -4.90 1.69
N GLY A 41 -6.69 -3.71 1.14
CA GLY A 41 -5.62 -3.00 0.47
C GLY A 41 -6.11 -1.67 -0.07
N PHE A 42 -5.17 -0.79 -0.41
CA PHE A 42 -5.47 0.50 -0.99
C PHE A 42 -4.58 0.74 -2.21
N GLY A 43 -5.18 1.37 -3.23
CA GLY A 43 -4.47 1.85 -4.39
C GLY A 43 -4.31 3.35 -4.30
N PHE A 44 -3.10 3.87 -4.53
CA PHE A 44 -2.88 5.31 -4.60
C PHE A 44 -2.09 5.68 -5.85
N THR A 45 -2.34 6.90 -6.35
CA THR A 45 -1.66 7.44 -7.52
C THR A 45 -0.83 8.64 -7.10
N THR A 46 0.47 8.58 -7.38
CA THR A 46 1.40 9.68 -7.14
C THR A 46 1.53 10.54 -8.40
N HIS A 47 1.31 11.85 -8.24
CA HIS A 47 1.52 12.87 -9.27
C HIS A 47 2.51 13.93 -8.76
N PRO A 48 3.69 14.11 -9.39
CA PRO A 48 4.23 13.41 -10.58
C PRO A 48 4.48 11.92 -10.32
N PRO A 49 4.55 11.05 -11.35
CA PRO A 49 4.77 9.60 -11.22
C PRO A 49 6.21 9.29 -10.81
N VAL A 50 6.55 9.69 -9.59
CA VAL A 50 7.80 9.40 -8.92
C VAL A 50 7.59 8.16 -8.07
N ARG A 51 8.58 7.27 -8.06
CA ARG A 51 8.60 6.15 -7.12
C ARG A 51 8.66 6.72 -5.70
N PRO A 52 7.61 6.55 -4.87
CA PRO A 52 7.67 6.99 -3.49
C PRO A 52 8.80 6.25 -2.78
N GLY A 53 9.56 6.98 -1.97
CA GLY A 53 10.54 6.36 -1.08
C GLY A 53 9.84 5.41 -0.11
N ARG A 54 10.60 4.46 0.46
CA ARG A 54 10.08 3.54 1.48
C ARG A 54 9.40 4.29 2.63
N GLU A 55 10.01 5.37 3.11
CA GLU A 55 9.46 6.20 4.19
C GLU A 55 8.09 6.79 3.83
N HIS A 56 7.90 7.24 2.58
CA HIS A 56 6.62 7.78 2.12
C HIS A 56 5.55 6.70 2.04
N LEU A 57 5.92 5.49 1.64
CA LEU A 57 5.02 4.33 1.65
C LEU A 57 4.65 3.94 3.08
N GLU A 58 5.63 3.92 4.00
CA GLU A 58 5.43 3.64 5.41
C GLU A 58 4.49 4.67 6.06
N GLU A 59 4.66 5.96 5.76
CA GLU A 59 3.76 7.03 6.22
C GLU A 59 2.35 6.87 5.63
N ALA A 60 2.21 6.64 4.33
CA ALA A 60 0.92 6.43 3.68
C ALA A 60 0.17 5.21 4.24
N VAL A 61 0.88 4.11 4.48
CA VAL A 61 0.34 2.91 5.13
C VAL A 61 -0.05 3.22 6.57
N ARG A 62 0.76 3.98 7.31
CA ARG A 62 0.45 4.36 8.69
C ARG A 62 -0.74 5.30 8.78
N GLU A 63 -0.87 6.25 7.87
CA GLU A 63 -2.05 7.12 7.75
C GLU A 63 -3.29 6.28 7.40
N PHE A 64 -3.16 5.34 6.46
CA PHE A 64 -4.24 4.39 6.14
C PHE A 64 -4.65 3.58 7.37
N LEU A 65 -3.71 2.99 8.10
CA LEU A 65 -3.98 2.26 9.35
C LEU A 65 -4.54 3.16 10.46
N ALA A 66 -4.19 4.45 10.47
CA ALA A 66 -4.74 5.41 11.42
C ALA A 66 -6.17 5.83 11.06
N GLN A 67 -6.53 5.80 9.77
CA GLN A 67 -7.90 6.01 9.31
C GLN A 67 -8.76 4.75 9.37
N VAL A 68 -8.15 3.57 9.24
CA VAL A 68 -8.81 2.28 9.38
C VAL A 68 -8.92 1.96 10.85
N ASP A 69 -10.12 2.04 11.40
CA ASP A 69 -10.35 1.68 12.80
C ASP A 69 -9.89 0.23 13.04
N PRO A 70 -8.95 -0.05 13.96
CA PRO A 70 -8.44 -1.41 14.17
C PRO A 70 -9.50 -2.39 14.68
N ASP A 71 -10.62 -1.88 15.20
CA ASP A 71 -11.74 -2.67 15.71
C ASP A 71 -12.82 -2.93 14.63
N THR A 72 -12.95 -2.05 13.62
CA THR A 72 -14.04 -2.14 12.62
C THR A 72 -13.62 -2.19 11.16
N GLY A 73 -12.36 -1.89 10.83
CA GLY A 73 -11.85 -1.92 9.46
C GLY A 73 -12.50 -0.88 8.54
N HIS A 74 -13.07 0.20 9.07
CA HIS A 74 -13.78 1.23 8.30
C HIS A 74 -13.03 2.56 8.33
N ILE A 75 -13.06 3.25 7.19
CA ILE A 75 -12.55 4.61 6.98
C ILE A 75 -13.79 5.53 7.14
N GLU A 76 -13.84 6.41 8.15
CA GLU A 76 -14.89 7.46 8.26
C GLU A 76 -14.57 8.68 7.38
#